data_AF-A0A535UWD8-F1
#
_entry.id   AF-A0A535UWD8-F1
#
_cell.length_a   1.000
_cell.length_b   1.000
_cell.length_c   1.000
_cell.angle_alpha   90.00
_cell.angle_beta   90.00
_cell.angle_gamma   90.00
#
_symmetry.space_group_name_H-M   'P 1'
#
loop_
_entity.id
_entity.type
_entity.pdbx_description
1 polymer ?
#
loop_
_entity_poly.entity_id
_entity_poly.type
_entity_poly.pdbx_seq_one_letter_code
_entity_poly.pdbx_strand_id
1 'polypeptide(L)' 'MADTTHDEHTHVGHEEIHLPPNSWVPISTATSITAIFVGFIVGWWLVIIGGVWFILSLAAWFRGARSEFAELHD' A
#
# COMPACT_ATOMS: atom_id res chain seq x y z
N MET A 1 34.28 -8.07 -46.92
CA MET A 1 33.80 -8.87 -45.79
C MET A 1 33.58 -7.89 -44.66
N ALA A 2 32.34 -7.42 -44.51
CA ALA A 2 32.00 -6.37 -43.55
C ALA A 2 31.73 -7.02 -42.20
N ASP A 3 32.51 -6.61 -41.19
CA ASP A 3 32.36 -7.01 -39.81
C ASP A 3 31.13 -6.29 -39.22
N THR A 4 30.05 -7.03 -39.01
CA THR A 4 28.84 -6.52 -38.35
C THR A 4 29.05 -6.62 -36.84
N THR A 5 29.62 -5.57 -36.25
CA THR A 5 29.62 -5.38 -34.79
C THR A 5 28.16 -5.29 -34.34
N HIS A 6 27.64 -6.38 -33.76
CA HIS A 6 26.39 -6.35 -33.00
C HIS A 6 26.62 -5.41 -31.82
N ASP A 7 25.98 -4.24 -31.85
CA ASP A 7 25.88 -3.36 -30.70
C ASP A 7 25.28 -4.17 -29.55
N GLU A 8 26.12 -4.47 -28.55
CA GLU A 8 25.72 -5.04 -27.28
C GLU A 8 24.78 -4.03 -26.63
N HIS A 9 23.48 -4.17 -26.91
CA HIS A 9 22.43 -3.53 -26.13
C HIS A 9 22.56 -4.03 -24.70
N THR A 10 23.34 -3.32 -23.90
CA THR A 10 23.40 -3.46 -22.46
C THR A 10 21.99 -3.29 -21.95
N HIS A 11 21.35 -4.41 -21.59
CA HIS A 11 20.11 -4.41 -20.86
C HIS A 11 20.42 -3.75 -19.51
N VAL A 12 20.25 -2.43 -19.43
CA VAL A 12 20.23 -1.69 -18.17
C VAL A 12 19.15 -2.38 -17.34
N GLY A 13 19.57 -3.12 -16.33
CA GLY A 13 18.70 -3.97 -15.53
C GLY A 13 17.48 -3.17 -15.11
N HIS A 14 16.29 -3.62 -15.52
CA HIS A 14 15.06 -3.05 -14.99
C HIS A 14 15.12 -3.28 -13.48
N GLU A 15 15.29 -2.21 -12.70
CA GLU A 15 15.11 -2.26 -11.26
C GLU A 15 13.74 -2.89 -11.01
N GLU A 16 13.72 -4.05 -10.37
CA GLU A 16 12.51 -4.80 -10.12
C GLU A 16 11.68 -4.00 -9.12
N ILE A 17 10.75 -3.17 -9.65
CA ILE A 17 9.85 -2.36 -8.84
C ILE A 17 8.99 -3.33 -8.03
N HIS A 18 9.24 -3.42 -6.72
CA HIS A 18 8.40 -4.17 -5.81
C HIS A 18 7.03 -3.51 -5.73
N LEU A 19 6.07 -4.07 -6.47
CA LEU A 19 4.67 -3.67 -6.41
C LEU A 19 4.00 -4.44 -5.28
N PRO A 20 3.38 -3.76 -4.31
CA PRO A 20 2.69 -4.43 -3.23
C PRO A 20 1.56 -5.29 -3.81
N PRO A 21 1.28 -6.45 -3.21
CA PRO A 21 0.16 -7.28 -3.60
C PRO A 21 -1.16 -6.52 -3.42
N ASN A 22 -2.19 -6.98 -4.13
CA ASN A 22 -3.52 -6.37 -4.05
C ASN A 22 -4.01 -6.31 -2.59
N SER A 23 -4.33 -5.11 -2.11
CA SER A 23 -4.73 -4.86 -0.73
C SER A 23 -5.98 -3.99 -0.65
N TRP A 24 -6.94 -4.41 0.18
CA TRP A 24 -8.18 -3.67 0.46
C TRP A 24 -8.02 -2.60 1.55
N VAL A 25 -6.87 -2.61 2.22
CA VAL A 25 -6.55 -1.72 3.33
C VAL A 25 -6.67 -0.22 2.97
N PRO A 26 -6.23 0.25 1.79
CA PRO A 26 -6.37 1.67 1.43
C PRO A 26 -7.84 2.13 1.38
N ILE A 27 -8.72 1.31 0.80
CA ILE A 27 -10.15 1.62 0.70
C ILE A 27 -10.79 1.63 2.08
N SER A 28 -10.52 0.61 2.91
CA SER A 28 -11.02 0.55 4.29
C SER A 28 -10.60 1.78 5.10
N THR A 29 -9.33 2.18 4.97
CA THR A 29 -8.79 3.37 5.64
C THR A 29 -9.53 4.64 5.17
N ALA A 30 -9.70 4.83 3.86
CA ALA A 30 -10.43 5.98 3.32
C ALA A 30 -11.89 6.03 3.79
N THR A 31 -12.58 4.89 3.83
CA THR A 31 -13.96 4.80 4.34
C THR A 31 -14.04 5.19 5.82
N SER A 32 -13.11 4.72 6.65
CA SER A 32 -13.09 5.06 8.07
C SER A 32 -12.84 6.56 8.32
N ILE A 33 -11.91 7.18 7.59
CA ILE A 33 -11.68 8.63 7.62
C ILE A 33 -12.93 9.39 7.19
N THR A 34 -13.58 8.93 6.12
CA THR A 34 -14.84 9.52 5.65
C THR A 34 -15.91 9.47 6.72
N ALA A 35 -16.08 8.33 7.41
CA ALA A 35 -17.02 8.18 8.51
C ALA A 35 -16.71 9.13 9.68
N ILE A 36 -15.43 9.35 10.01
CA ILE A 36 -15.01 10.33 11.02
C ILE A 36 -15.45 11.73 10.62
N PHE A 37 -15.18 12.16 9.39
CA PHE A 37 -15.54 13.50 8.92
C PHE A 37 -17.06 13.70 8.84
N VAL A 38 -17.81 12.69 8.39
CA VAL A 38 -19.27 12.71 8.44
C VAL A 38 -19.75 12.77 9.89
N GLY A 39 -19.08 12.06 10.81
CA GLY A 39 -19.40 12.07 12.23
C GLY A 39 -19.25 13.43 12.89
N PHE A 40 -18.30 14.26 12.45
CA PHE A 40 -18.21 15.64 12.94
C PHE A 40 -19.45 16.48 12.62
N ILE A 41 -20.23 16.12 11.60
CA ILE A 41 -21.46 16.80 11.19
C ILE A 41 -22.70 16.11 11.80
N VAL A 42 -22.74 14.79 11.80
CA VAL A 42 -23.92 13.99 12.22
C VAL A 42 -23.98 13.76 13.73
N GLY A 43 -22.83 13.58 14.39
CA GLY A 43 -22.76 13.35 15.83
C GLY A 43 -21.51 12.58 16.27
N TRP A 44 -21.07 12.85 17.49
CA TRP A 44 -19.83 12.33 18.08
C TRP A 44 -19.75 10.80 18.13
N TRP A 45 -20.87 10.08 18.20
CA TRP A 45 -20.90 8.62 18.20
C TRP A 45 -20.30 8.03 16.91
N LEU A 46 -20.54 8.67 15.76
CA LEU A 46 -20.05 8.21 14.47
C LEU A 46 -18.53 8.47 14.34
N VAL A 47 -18.02 9.51 14.99
CA VAL A 47 -16.57 9.76 15.12
C VAL A 47 -15.89 8.61 15.87
N ILE A 48 -16.51 8.09 16.93
CA ILE A 48 -15.95 6.97 17.68
C ILE A 48 -15.94 5.70 16.83
N ILE A 49 -17.04 5.39 16.15
CA ILE A 49 -17.12 4.21 15.28
C ILE A 49 -16.07 4.31 14.16
N GLY A 50 -16.00 5.46 13.48
CA GLY A 50 -15.00 5.72 12.45
C GLY A 50 -13.57 5.65 12.99
N GLY A 51 -13.32 6.16 14.20
CA GLY A 51 -12.03 6.11 14.87
C GLY A 51 -11.58 4.70 15.21
N VAL A 52 -12.48 3.88 15.77
CA VAL A 52 -12.20 2.45 16.04
C VAL A 52 -11.90 1.72 14.74
N TRP A 53 -12.72 1.92 13.70
CA TRP A 53 -12.49 1.30 12.39
C TRP A 53 -11.16 1.76 11.77
N PHE A 54 -10.82 3.04 11.89
CA PHE A 54 -9.55 3.57 11.40
C PHE A 54 -8.36 2.89 12.08
N ILE A 55 -8.39 2.74 13.41
CA ILE A 55 -7.34 2.03 14.17
C ILE A 55 -7.22 0.57 13.70
N LEU A 56 -8.34 -0.13 13.51
CA LEU A 56 -8.33 -1.52 13.02
C LEU A 56 -7.74 -1.61 11.60
N SER A 57 -8.08 -0.66 10.72
CA SER A 57 -7.56 -0.60 9.35
C SER A 57 -6.04 -0.36 9.35
N LEU A 58 -5.54 0.54 10.19
CA LEU A 58 -4.11 0.79 10.35
C LEU A 58 -3.38 -0.41 10.95
N ALA A 59 -3.97 -1.10 11.93
CA ALA A 59 -3.37 -2.31 12.49
C ALA A 59 -3.24 -3.43 11.44
N ALA A 60 -4.27 -3.60 10.60
CA ALA A 60 -4.23 -4.52 9.47
C ALA A 60 -3.14 -4.13 8.46
N TRP A 61 -3.04 -2.83 8.15
CA TRP A 61 -1.99 -2.30 7.27
C TRP A 61 -0.59 -2.60 7.79
N PHE A 62 -0.35 -2.23 9.06
CA PHE A 62 0.96 -2.39 9.70
C PHE A 62 1.38 -3.86 9.75
N ARG A 63 0.44 -4.76 10.03
CA ARG A 63 0.72 -6.20 10.07
C ARG A 63 1.05 -6.76 8.68
N GLY A 64 0.34 -6.32 7.64
CA GLY A 64 0.62 -6.70 6.25
C GLY A 64 1.96 -6.17 5.75
N ALA A 65 2.22 -4.88 5.99
CA ALA A 65 3.52 -4.28 5.66
C ALA A 65 4.67 -5.00 6.38
N ARG A 66 4.49 -5.35 7.66
CA ARG A 66 5.52 -6.07 8.42
C ARG A 66 5.82 -7.46 7.86
N SER A 67 4.82 -8.21 7.40
CA SER A 67 5.07 -9.50 6.74
C SER A 67 5.84 -9.33 5.45
N GLU A 68 5.48 -8.35 4.62
CA GLU A 68 6.17 -8.08 3.34
C GLU A 68 7.64 -7.69 3.55
N PHE A 69 7.93 -6.84 4.55
CA PHE A 69 9.32 -6.47 4.86
C PHE A 69 10.13 -7.59 5.51
N ALA A 70 9.49 -8.52 6.23
CA ALA A 70 10.18 -9.66 6.82
C ALA A 70 10.67 -10.65 5.75
N GLU A 71 9.89 -10.83 4.67
CA GLU A 71 10.25 -11.69 3.54
C GLU A 71 11.46 -11.16 2.74
N LEU A 72 11.81 -9.88 2.87
CA LEU A 72 12.95 -9.26 2.19
C LEU A 72 14.29 -9.42 2.94
N HIS A 73 14.28 -9.85 4.20
CA HIS A 73 15.48 -9.93 5.05
C HIS A 73 16.02 -11.37 5.24
N ASP A 74 15.33 -12.37 4.69
CA ASP A 74 15.81 -13.76 4.56
C ASP A 74 16.31 -14.02 3.13
#